data_AF-A0A3S2C5Q3-F1
#
_entry.id   AF-A0A3S2C5Q3-F1
#
_cell.length_a   1.000
_cell.length_b   1.000
_cell.length_c   1.000
_cell.angle_alpha   90.00
_cell.angle_beta   90.00
_cell.angle_gamma   90.00
#
_symmetry.space_group_name_H-M   'P 1'
#
loop_
_entity.id
_entity.type
_entity.pdbx_description
1 polymer ?
#
loop_
_entity_poly.entity_id
_entity_poly.type
_entity_poly.pdbx_seq_one_letter_code
_entity_poly.pdbx_strand_id
1 'polypeptide(L)'
;HSYDPFLLTHQGATWAGDFIPYVTGLPYPLSAVPKAQLDVTLDTIRAKIKAEAPWARQSGLLAYLDEQVASMDTPDRLLGLMDAPFEKVEAWARANGVKPGNITLGEFGMIRQEYGNSYVMPAGYRAAYVRDMIARAEAHGFSWSVWSYGGAFGIVDAFNGDKAEPDVMDAIKSLH
;
A
#
# COMPACT_ATOMS: atom_id res chain seq x y z
N HIS A 1 -3.75 -11.93 5.11
CA HIS A 1 -3.23 -10.97 4.11
C HIS A 1 -3.27 -9.60 4.75
N SER A 2 -2.39 -8.69 4.34
CA SER A 2 -2.42 -7.30 4.80
C SER A 2 -1.97 -6.40 3.66
N TYR A 3 -2.74 -5.34 3.43
CA TYR A 3 -2.44 -4.30 2.46
C TYR A 3 -2.55 -2.91 3.10
N ASP A 4 -2.54 -2.84 4.42
CA ASP A 4 -2.63 -1.56 5.14
C ASP A 4 -1.33 -0.76 4.96
N PRO A 5 -1.44 0.58 4.74
CA PRO A 5 -2.67 1.32 4.46
C PRO A 5 -3.15 1.12 3.01
N PHE A 6 -4.42 0.70 2.84
CA PHE A 6 -4.99 0.36 1.53
C PHE A 6 -4.92 1.53 0.52
N LEU A 7 -5.06 2.77 1.01
CA LEU A 7 -4.90 3.98 0.21
C LEU A 7 -3.55 4.05 -0.52
N LEU A 8 -2.46 3.62 0.13
CA LEU A 8 -1.11 3.72 -0.43
C LEU A 8 -0.78 2.52 -1.32
N THR A 9 -1.26 1.33 -0.98
CA THR A 9 -0.90 0.08 -1.65
C THR A 9 -1.65 -0.16 -2.97
N HIS A 10 -2.80 0.50 -3.18
CA HIS A 10 -3.72 0.22 -4.29
C HIS A 10 -3.93 1.37 -5.27
N GLN A 11 -3.19 2.46 -5.13
CA GLN A 11 -3.38 3.70 -5.90
C GLN A 11 -3.66 3.46 -7.39
N GLY A 12 -4.81 3.95 -7.86
CA GLY A 12 -5.22 3.92 -9.25
C GLY A 12 -5.85 2.60 -9.71
N ALA A 13 -5.96 1.60 -8.83
CA ALA A 13 -6.63 0.33 -9.11
C ALA A 13 -8.13 0.54 -9.41
N THR A 14 -8.56 0.21 -10.63
CA THR A 14 -9.94 0.41 -11.09
C THR A 14 -10.94 -0.58 -10.46
N TRP A 15 -10.43 -1.66 -9.88
CA TRP A 15 -11.22 -2.69 -9.22
C TRP A 15 -11.38 -2.46 -7.71
N ALA A 16 -10.69 -1.46 -7.15
CA ALA A 16 -10.59 -1.23 -5.70
C ALA A 16 -11.64 -0.23 -5.17
N GLY A 17 -12.92 -0.58 -5.27
CA GLY A 17 -14.02 0.24 -4.75
C GLY A 17 -14.22 1.55 -5.52
N ASP A 18 -15.03 2.47 -4.96
CA ASP A 18 -15.46 3.70 -5.64
C ASP A 18 -14.55 4.92 -5.35
N PHE A 19 -13.45 4.72 -4.64
CA PHE A 19 -12.53 5.81 -4.23
C PHE A 19 -11.13 5.70 -4.84
N ILE A 20 -10.49 4.53 -4.71
CA ILE A 20 -9.10 4.30 -5.15
C ILE A 20 -8.82 4.63 -6.62
N PRO A 21 -9.75 4.46 -7.59
CA PRO A 21 -9.49 4.84 -8.98
C PRO A 21 -9.12 6.33 -9.19
N TYR A 22 -9.49 7.20 -8.25
CA TYR A 22 -9.16 8.63 -8.29
C TYR A 22 -7.81 8.98 -7.64
N VAL A 23 -7.17 8.03 -6.94
CA VAL A 23 -5.99 8.29 -6.13
C VAL A 23 -4.74 7.74 -6.81
N THR A 24 -3.83 8.62 -7.20
CA THR A 24 -2.48 8.28 -7.68
C THR A 24 -1.51 9.37 -7.26
N GLY A 25 -0.24 9.04 -7.02
CA GLY A 25 0.80 10.04 -6.73
C GLY A 25 1.24 10.09 -5.26
N LEU A 26 0.50 9.49 -4.33
CA LEU A 26 0.85 9.56 -2.92
C LEU A 26 2.15 8.79 -2.65
N PRO A 27 3.10 9.41 -1.93
CA PRO A 27 4.35 8.75 -1.60
C PRO A 27 4.16 7.76 -0.45
N TYR A 28 5.13 6.85 -0.30
CA TYR A 28 5.22 5.98 0.87
C TYR A 28 6.57 6.16 1.57
N PRO A 29 6.59 6.51 2.87
CA PRO A 29 5.47 7.06 3.65
C PRO A 29 5.02 8.43 3.11
N LEU A 30 3.89 8.99 3.60
CA LEU A 30 3.44 10.34 3.21
C LEU A 30 4.50 11.42 3.47
N SER A 31 5.33 11.21 4.48
CA SER A 31 6.45 12.08 4.87
C SER A 31 7.71 11.90 4.01
N ALA A 32 7.72 11.01 3.02
CA ALA A 32 8.88 10.80 2.14
C ALA A 32 9.15 11.98 1.20
N VAL A 33 8.24 12.95 1.14
CA VAL A 33 8.39 14.19 0.38
C VAL A 33 8.10 15.41 1.27
N PRO A 34 8.59 16.61 0.91
CA PRO A 34 8.23 17.83 1.61
C PRO A 34 6.72 18.07 1.59
N LYS A 35 6.18 18.65 2.68
CA LYS A 35 4.74 18.91 2.83
C LYS A 35 4.12 19.64 1.61
N ALA A 36 4.81 20.63 1.06
CA ALA A 36 4.32 21.36 -0.11
C ALA A 36 4.11 20.45 -1.34
N GLN A 37 4.97 19.45 -1.54
CA GLN A 37 4.85 18.49 -2.64
C GLN A 37 3.71 17.49 -2.37
N LEU A 38 3.52 17.07 -1.12
CA LEU A 38 2.38 16.25 -0.73
C LEU A 38 1.06 17.02 -0.94
N ASP A 39 1.00 18.29 -0.55
CA ASP A 39 -0.19 19.13 -0.70
C ASP A 39 -0.58 19.29 -2.18
N VAL A 40 0.39 19.49 -3.09
CA VAL A 40 0.15 19.50 -4.55
C VAL A 40 -0.43 18.16 -5.07
N THR A 41 0.10 17.05 -4.55
CA THR A 41 -0.41 15.71 -4.92
C THR A 41 -1.86 15.54 -4.46
N LEU A 42 -2.15 15.94 -3.22
CA LEU A 42 -3.51 15.89 -2.67
C LEU A 42 -4.48 16.79 -3.44
N ASP A 43 -4.06 17.99 -3.81
CA ASP A 43 -4.89 18.90 -4.61
C ASP A 43 -5.17 18.36 -6.01
N THR A 44 -4.21 17.66 -6.61
CA THR A 44 -4.40 16.95 -7.88
C THR A 44 -5.46 15.85 -7.75
N ILE A 45 -5.40 15.05 -6.68
CA ILE A 45 -6.39 14.01 -6.39
C ILE A 45 -7.78 14.64 -6.16
N ARG A 46 -7.86 15.71 -5.36
CA ARG A 46 -9.12 16.44 -5.11
C ARG A 46 -9.71 17.01 -6.40
N ALA A 47 -8.87 17.55 -7.29
CA ALA A 47 -9.31 18.06 -8.59
C ALA A 47 -9.87 16.94 -9.47
N LYS A 48 -9.21 15.78 -9.52
CA LYS A 48 -9.69 14.60 -10.25
C LYS A 48 -11.05 14.12 -9.72
N ILE A 49 -11.21 13.99 -8.40
CA ILE A 49 -12.49 13.62 -7.78
C ILE A 49 -13.60 14.59 -8.19
N LYS A 50 -13.35 15.91 -8.15
CA LYS A 50 -14.34 16.94 -8.53
C LYS A 50 -14.70 16.90 -10.02
N ALA A 51 -13.76 16.51 -10.88
CA ALA A 51 -13.96 16.45 -12.31
C ALA A 51 -14.67 15.17 -12.78
N GLU A 52 -14.34 14.03 -12.18
CA GLU A 52 -14.70 12.72 -12.72
C GLU A 52 -15.71 11.94 -11.86
N ALA A 53 -15.73 12.16 -10.55
CA ALA A 53 -16.61 11.38 -9.68
C ALA A 53 -18.08 11.83 -9.80
N PRO A 54 -19.05 10.91 -9.64
CA PRO A 54 -20.47 11.26 -9.63
C PRO A 54 -20.75 12.38 -8.63
N TRP A 55 -21.47 13.42 -9.04
CA TRP A 55 -21.68 14.63 -8.24
C TRP A 55 -22.15 14.33 -6.81
N ALA A 56 -23.09 13.39 -6.65
CA ALA A 56 -23.61 12.96 -5.34
C ALA A 56 -22.57 12.27 -4.43
N ARG A 57 -21.43 11.82 -4.97
CA ARG A 57 -20.35 11.15 -4.22
C ARG A 57 -19.19 12.08 -3.89
N GLN A 58 -19.00 13.18 -4.62
CA GLN A 58 -17.81 14.02 -4.53
C GLN A 58 -17.47 14.45 -3.09
N SER A 59 -18.42 15.00 -2.36
CA SER A 59 -18.19 15.46 -0.98
C SER A 59 -17.76 14.33 -0.04
N GLY A 60 -18.34 13.13 -0.20
CA GLY A 60 -17.98 11.96 0.60
C GLY A 60 -16.58 11.45 0.28
N LEU A 61 -16.20 11.39 -1.00
CA LEU A 61 -14.86 10.97 -1.43
C LEU A 61 -13.77 11.95 -0.99
N LEU A 62 -14.05 13.26 -1.04
CA LEU A 62 -13.11 14.28 -0.56
C LEU A 62 -12.90 14.18 0.96
N ALA A 63 -13.98 14.05 1.74
CA ALA A 63 -13.88 13.86 3.18
C ALA A 63 -13.14 12.56 3.53
N TYR A 64 -13.39 11.48 2.78
CA TYR A 64 -12.72 10.21 2.98
C TYR A 64 -11.22 10.28 2.66
N LEU A 65 -10.81 11.03 1.63
CA LEU A 65 -9.39 11.30 1.37
C LEU A 65 -8.73 11.99 2.58
N ASP A 66 -9.36 13.04 3.11
CA ASP A 66 -8.81 13.78 4.25
C ASP A 66 -8.72 12.90 5.50
N GLU A 67 -9.72 12.05 5.75
CA GLU A 67 -9.73 11.07 6.85
C GLU A 67 -8.58 10.05 6.71
N GLN A 68 -8.42 9.45 5.53
CA GLN A 68 -7.37 8.45 5.28
C GLN A 68 -5.97 9.06 5.40
N VAL A 69 -5.76 10.28 4.88
CA VAL A 69 -4.48 10.98 5.03
C VAL A 69 -4.20 11.26 6.51
N ALA A 70 -5.18 11.78 7.25
CA ALA A 70 -5.04 12.06 8.67
C ALA A 70 -4.77 10.80 9.50
N SER A 71 -5.29 9.63 9.09
CA SER A 71 -5.04 8.39 9.83
C SER A 71 -3.58 7.91 9.73
N MET A 72 -2.76 8.46 8.82
CA MET A 72 -1.38 8.02 8.56
C MET A 72 -0.38 9.18 8.36
N ASP A 73 -0.71 10.38 8.84
CA ASP A 73 0.07 11.62 8.62
C ASP A 73 1.37 11.71 9.44
N THR A 74 1.56 10.82 10.42
CA THR A 74 2.79 10.69 11.19
C THR A 74 3.39 9.28 11.07
N PRO A 75 4.71 9.13 11.28
CA PRO A 75 5.34 7.81 11.32
C PRO A 75 4.64 6.86 12.29
N ASP A 76 4.37 7.28 13.53
CA ASP A 76 3.75 6.41 14.53
C ASP A 76 2.35 5.94 14.12
N ARG A 77 1.54 6.82 13.50
CA ARG A 77 0.22 6.44 13.00
C ARG A 77 0.30 5.45 11.86
N LEU A 78 1.18 5.69 10.89
CA LEU A 78 1.42 4.76 9.80
C LEU A 78 1.88 3.40 10.33
N LEU A 79 2.86 3.40 11.24
CA LEU A 79 3.40 2.17 11.80
C LEU A 79 2.31 1.39 12.56
N GLY A 80 1.47 2.08 13.33
CA GLY A 80 0.34 1.49 14.05
C GLY A 80 -0.74 0.93 13.13
N LEU A 81 -1.06 1.60 12.02
CA LEU A 81 -1.98 1.05 11.01
C LEU A 81 -1.47 -0.25 10.41
N MET A 82 -0.17 -0.31 10.10
CA MET A 82 0.43 -1.51 9.54
C MET A 82 0.52 -2.65 10.56
N ASP A 83 0.66 -2.35 11.86
CA ASP A 83 0.80 -3.33 12.94
C ASP A 83 -0.54 -3.91 13.41
N ALA A 84 -1.61 -3.11 13.37
CA ALA A 84 -2.92 -3.49 13.90
C ALA A 84 -3.46 -4.84 13.37
N PRO A 85 -3.30 -5.22 12.08
CA PRO A 85 -3.68 -6.55 11.61
C PRO A 85 -2.89 -7.68 12.27
N PHE A 86 -1.61 -7.47 12.58
CA PHE A 86 -0.76 -8.47 13.24
C PHE A 86 -1.17 -8.65 14.70
N GLU A 87 -1.33 -7.57 15.46
CA GLU A 87 -1.80 -7.61 16.85
C GLU A 87 -3.14 -8.36 16.98
N LYS A 88 -4.06 -8.12 16.03
CA LYS A 88 -5.36 -8.80 15.97
C LYS A 88 -5.20 -10.31 15.75
N VAL A 89 -4.31 -10.72 14.84
CA VAL A 89 -4.04 -12.13 14.55
C VAL A 89 -3.31 -12.80 15.71
N GLU A 90 -2.36 -12.13 16.35
CA GLU A 90 -1.67 -12.64 17.54
C GLU A 90 -2.61 -12.87 18.72
N ALA A 91 -3.53 -11.93 18.97
CA ALA A 91 -4.52 -12.08 20.02
C ALA A 91 -5.39 -13.32 19.79
N TRP A 92 -5.84 -13.53 18.55
CA TRP A 92 -6.55 -14.74 18.17
C TRP A 92 -5.68 -15.99 18.32
N ALA A 93 -4.43 -15.97 17.85
CA ALA A 93 -3.52 -17.11 17.91
C ALA A 93 -3.26 -17.57 19.34
N ARG A 94 -2.99 -16.62 20.25
CA ARG A 94 -2.82 -16.86 21.68
C ARG A 94 -4.07 -17.47 22.31
N ALA A 95 -5.25 -16.96 21.97
CA ALA A 95 -6.52 -17.50 22.48
C ALA A 95 -6.82 -18.93 21.99
N ASN A 96 -6.20 -19.35 20.88
CA ASN A 96 -6.45 -20.64 20.23
C ASN A 96 -5.24 -21.60 20.28
N GLY A 97 -4.18 -21.26 21.02
CA GLY A 97 -2.98 -22.11 21.13
C GLY A 97 -2.20 -22.28 19.82
N VAL A 98 -2.35 -21.36 18.86
CA VAL A 98 -1.61 -21.36 17.60
C VAL A 98 -0.27 -20.68 17.80
N LYS A 99 0.82 -21.38 17.44
CA LYS A 99 2.17 -20.80 17.48
C LYS A 99 2.34 -19.76 16.37
N PRO A 100 3.04 -18.64 16.60
CA PRO A 100 3.27 -17.62 15.57
C PRO A 100 3.89 -18.18 14.28
N GLY A 101 4.84 -19.09 14.39
CA GLY A 101 5.46 -19.76 13.22
C GLY A 101 4.52 -20.63 12.38
N ASN A 102 3.28 -20.87 12.82
CA ASN A 102 2.24 -21.54 12.04
C ASN A 102 1.31 -20.53 11.33
N ILE A 103 1.65 -19.23 11.36
CA ILE A 103 0.90 -18.16 10.74
C ILE A 103 1.70 -17.64 9.54
N THR A 104 0.99 -17.40 8.45
CA THR A 104 1.57 -16.87 7.21
C THR A 104 0.84 -15.59 6.80
N LEU A 105 1.59 -14.51 6.61
CA LEU A 105 1.15 -13.36 5.82
C LEU A 105 1.20 -13.76 4.34
N GLY A 106 0.12 -14.43 3.88
CA GLY A 106 0.08 -15.03 2.54
C GLY A 106 0.12 -14.04 1.38
N GLU A 107 -0.29 -12.81 1.60
CA GLU A 107 -0.22 -11.73 0.61
C GLU A 107 -0.05 -10.38 1.29
N PHE A 108 0.84 -9.58 0.70
CA PHE A 108 1.03 -8.16 0.90
C PHE A 108 1.83 -7.59 -0.28
N GLY A 109 1.68 -6.30 -0.56
CA GLY A 109 2.43 -5.65 -1.63
C GLY A 109 1.92 -4.24 -1.93
N MET A 110 2.60 -3.55 -2.83
CA MET A 110 2.19 -2.24 -3.34
C MET A 110 2.13 -2.28 -4.86
N ILE A 111 1.01 -1.79 -5.40
CA ILE A 111 0.75 -1.75 -6.83
C ILE A 111 1.90 -1.06 -7.56
N ARG A 112 2.33 -1.65 -8.66
CA ARG A 112 3.23 -1.03 -9.62
C ARG A 112 2.44 -0.09 -10.52
N GLN A 113 1.41 -0.60 -11.16
CA GLN A 113 0.63 0.09 -12.18
C GLN A 113 -0.69 -0.65 -12.38
N GLU A 114 -1.81 0.06 -12.46
CA GLU A 114 -3.10 -0.54 -12.86
C GLU A 114 -3.22 -0.65 -14.38
N TYR A 115 -3.93 -1.67 -14.88
CA TYR A 115 -4.15 -1.82 -16.31
C TYR A 115 -4.97 -0.64 -16.86
N GLY A 116 -4.52 -0.05 -17.97
CA GLY A 116 -5.16 1.13 -18.55
C GLY A 116 -4.89 2.44 -17.79
N ASN A 117 -4.07 2.42 -16.74
CA ASN A 117 -3.58 3.60 -16.04
C ASN A 117 -2.10 3.84 -16.39
N SER A 118 -1.74 5.03 -16.87
CA SER A 118 -0.37 5.38 -17.23
C SER A 118 0.54 5.67 -16.03
N TYR A 119 -0.03 5.84 -14.83
CA TYR A 119 0.73 6.12 -13.63
C TYR A 119 1.45 4.86 -13.12
N VAL A 120 2.78 4.92 -13.09
CA VAL A 120 3.64 3.88 -12.51
C VAL A 120 4.14 4.36 -11.15
N MET A 121 3.90 3.58 -10.11
CA MET A 121 4.34 3.86 -8.76
C MET A 121 5.88 3.81 -8.67
N PRO A 122 6.54 4.84 -8.10
CA PRO A 122 7.98 4.82 -7.91
C PRO A 122 8.46 3.58 -7.15
N ALA A 123 9.44 2.87 -7.73
CA ALA A 123 9.91 1.60 -7.21
C ALA A 123 10.47 1.68 -5.78
N GLY A 124 11.12 2.80 -5.43
CA GLY A 124 11.62 3.05 -4.08
C GLY A 124 10.52 3.08 -3.00
N TYR A 125 9.34 3.62 -3.31
CA TYR A 125 8.20 3.61 -2.39
C TYR A 125 7.66 2.20 -2.18
N ARG A 126 7.56 1.42 -3.26
CA ARG A 126 7.15 0.01 -3.21
C ARG A 126 8.12 -0.82 -2.37
N ALA A 127 9.43 -0.63 -2.59
CA ALA A 127 10.47 -1.33 -1.85
C ALA A 127 10.49 -0.96 -0.36
N ALA A 128 10.28 0.31 -0.03
CA ALA A 128 10.15 0.75 1.36
C ALA A 128 8.95 0.09 2.06
N TYR A 129 7.78 0.07 1.42
CA TYR A 129 6.59 -0.62 1.94
C TYR A 129 6.83 -2.12 2.18
N VAL A 130 7.42 -2.80 1.19
CA VAL A 130 7.70 -4.24 1.30
C VAL A 130 8.66 -4.52 2.46
N ARG A 131 9.71 -3.71 2.65
CA ARG A 131 10.61 -3.85 3.81
C ARG A 131 9.88 -3.69 5.14
N ASP A 132 9.06 -2.65 5.27
CA ASP A 132 8.34 -2.37 6.52
C ASP A 132 7.34 -3.46 6.88
N MET A 133 6.69 -4.06 5.88
CA MET A 133 5.73 -5.14 6.09
C MET A 133 6.42 -6.49 6.37
N ILE A 134 7.55 -6.78 5.72
CA ILE A 134 8.37 -7.96 6.03
C ILE A 134 8.91 -7.87 7.46
N ALA A 135 9.48 -6.73 7.85
CA ALA A 135 10.01 -6.53 9.20
C ALA A 135 8.95 -6.77 10.28
N ARG A 136 7.68 -6.41 10.02
CA ARG A 136 6.55 -6.71 10.91
C ARG A 136 6.25 -8.20 10.96
N ALA A 137 6.08 -8.83 9.80
CA ALA A 137 5.82 -10.28 9.76
C ALA A 137 6.90 -11.05 10.54
N GLU A 138 8.17 -10.68 10.38
CA GLU A 138 9.30 -11.29 11.08
C GLU A 138 9.31 -10.97 12.58
N ALA A 139 9.01 -9.73 12.98
CA ALA A 139 8.90 -9.33 14.39
C ALA A 139 7.81 -10.13 15.14
N HIS A 140 6.71 -10.47 14.46
CA HIS A 140 5.65 -11.31 14.97
C HIS A 140 5.93 -12.82 14.80
N GLY A 141 7.05 -13.21 14.19
CA GLY A 141 7.41 -14.61 13.94
C GLY A 141 6.53 -15.31 12.89
N PHE A 142 5.91 -14.54 12.00
CA PHE A 142 5.09 -15.05 10.90
C PHE A 142 5.95 -15.29 9.66
N SER A 143 5.62 -16.33 8.90
CA SER A 143 6.12 -16.46 7.53
C SER A 143 5.40 -15.49 6.59
N TRP A 144 5.95 -15.20 5.42
CA TRP A 144 5.38 -14.19 4.51
C TRP A 144 5.55 -14.56 3.04
N SER A 145 4.68 -14.02 2.19
CA SER A 145 4.73 -14.14 0.73
C SER A 145 4.30 -12.84 0.07
N VAL A 146 5.20 -12.23 -0.71
CA VAL A 146 4.95 -10.96 -1.42
C VAL A 146 4.05 -11.20 -2.63
N TRP A 147 3.04 -10.35 -2.80
CA TRP A 147 2.23 -10.25 -4.00
C TRP A 147 2.80 -9.14 -4.91
N SER A 148 3.20 -9.42 -6.16
CA SER A 148 3.15 -10.70 -6.89
C SER A 148 4.33 -10.84 -7.85
N TYR A 149 4.53 -12.02 -8.42
CA TYR A 149 5.55 -12.26 -9.45
C TYR A 149 5.37 -11.32 -10.65
N GLY A 150 4.12 -11.19 -11.14
CA GLY A 150 3.77 -10.40 -12.31
C GLY A 150 2.49 -9.58 -12.18
N GLY A 151 2.14 -8.84 -13.24
CA GLY A 151 0.89 -8.08 -13.32
C GLY A 151 0.95 -6.73 -12.58
N ALA A 152 -0.20 -6.24 -12.14
CA ALA A 152 -0.32 -4.90 -11.56
C ALA A 152 0.57 -4.66 -10.32
N PHE A 153 0.89 -5.73 -9.57
CA PHE A 153 1.75 -5.71 -8.39
C PHE A 153 3.14 -6.32 -8.64
N GLY A 154 3.45 -6.64 -9.91
CA GLY A 154 4.61 -7.42 -10.30
C GLY A 154 5.94 -6.91 -9.74
N ILE A 155 6.72 -7.82 -9.14
CA ILE A 155 8.08 -7.58 -8.64
C ILE A 155 9.15 -8.17 -9.57
N VAL A 156 8.76 -9.06 -10.49
CA VAL A 156 9.65 -9.63 -11.51
C VAL A 156 9.20 -9.20 -12.90
N ASP A 157 7.93 -9.45 -13.23
CA ASP A 157 7.34 -9.10 -14.53
C ASP A 157 6.36 -7.93 -14.37
N ALA A 158 6.46 -6.96 -15.28
CA ALA A 158 5.47 -5.91 -15.43
C ALA A 158 4.36 -6.37 -16.41
N PHE A 159 3.63 -5.44 -17.00
CA PHE A 159 2.72 -5.73 -18.10
C PHE A 159 3.48 -6.01 -19.40
N ASN A 160 2.82 -6.67 -20.36
CA ASN A 160 3.29 -6.82 -21.75
C ASN A 160 4.67 -7.47 -21.95
N GLY A 161 5.15 -8.24 -20.97
CA GLY A 161 6.45 -8.92 -21.03
C GLY A 161 7.65 -8.07 -20.62
N ASP A 162 7.41 -6.82 -20.18
CA ASP A 162 8.45 -5.97 -19.59
C ASP A 162 8.85 -6.47 -18.20
N LYS A 163 10.05 -6.08 -17.75
CA LYS A 163 10.52 -6.36 -16.38
C LYS A 163 10.12 -5.26 -15.41
N ALA A 164 9.77 -5.65 -14.20
CA ALA A 164 9.59 -4.71 -13.10
C ALA A 164 10.94 -4.12 -12.67
N GLU A 165 10.90 -2.95 -12.05
CA GLU A 165 12.07 -2.31 -11.45
C GLU A 165 12.64 -3.19 -10.32
N PRO A 166 13.98 -3.26 -10.16
CA PRO A 166 14.61 -4.24 -9.29
C PRO A 166 14.46 -3.93 -7.80
N ASP A 167 14.11 -2.70 -7.41
CA ASP A 167 14.15 -2.21 -6.03
C ASP A 167 13.44 -3.12 -5.02
N VAL A 168 12.27 -3.68 -5.37
CA VAL A 168 11.52 -4.58 -4.49
C VAL A 168 12.25 -5.91 -4.34
N MET A 169 12.75 -6.48 -5.44
CA MET A 169 13.50 -7.74 -5.41
C MET A 169 14.84 -7.58 -4.69
N ASP A 170 15.52 -6.45 -4.89
CA ASP A 170 16.79 -6.15 -4.22
C ASP A 170 16.58 -5.93 -2.72
N ALA A 171 15.48 -5.27 -2.33
CA ALA A 171 15.09 -5.17 -0.93
C ALA A 171 14.88 -6.55 -0.29
N ILE A 172 14.16 -7.46 -0.96
CA ILE A 172 13.96 -8.83 -0.47
C ILE A 172 15.28 -9.61 -0.37
N LYS A 173 16.13 -9.55 -1.40
CA LYS A 173 17.42 -10.25 -1.41
C LYS A 173 18.41 -9.73 -0.37
N SER A 174 18.22 -8.50 0.11
CA SER A 174 19.05 -7.90 1.15
C SER A 174 18.72 -8.38 2.57
N LEU A 175 17.60 -9.11 2.73
CA LEU A 175 17.24 -9.76 3.98
C LEU A 175 18.10 -11.02 4.15
N HIS A 176 18.76 -11.13 5.30
CA HIS A 176 19.69 -12.22 5.63
C HIS A 176 19.01 -13.37 6.37
#